data_AF-U6BE14-F1
#
_entry.id   AF-U6BE14-F1
#
_cell.length_a   1.000
_cell.length_b   1.000
_cell.length_c   1.000
_cell.angle_alpha   90.00
_cell.angle_beta   90.00
_cell.angle_gamma   90.00
#
_symmetry.space_group_name_H-M   'P 1'
#
loop_
_entity.id
_entity.type
_entity.pdbx_description
1 polymer ?
#
loop_
_entity_poly.entity_id
_entity_poly.type
_entity_poly.pdbx_seq_one_letter_code
_entity_poly.pdbx_strand_id
1 'polypeptide(L)'
;TTIANPRYMTPDWSFGIRDDSMQKWVDEARAKGAQVVVVISHNGMDVDLKMASRVNGIDAIFGGHTHDGVYQPVPVKTPNGGTCLVTNAGSNGKFLGVMDFDVKNGKVAGFKYRLLPVFANFIKPDAKMDALITKIRAPYEKKLNEVLAVSDDFL
;
A
#
# COMPACT_ATOMS: atom_id res chain seq x y z
N THR A 1 -12.83 14.16 -5.48
CA THR A 1 -13.21 13.66 -4.14
C THR A 1 -14.65 13.94 -3.74
N THR A 2 -15.38 14.83 -4.41
CA THR A 2 -16.80 15.13 -4.06
C THR A 2 -17.81 14.03 -4.42
N ILE A 3 -17.49 13.12 -5.34
CA ILE A 3 -18.39 12.03 -5.74
C ILE A 3 -18.30 10.85 -4.75
N ALA A 4 -17.09 10.42 -4.40
CA ALA A 4 -16.88 9.27 -3.51
C ALA A 4 -17.23 9.57 -2.04
N ASN A 5 -17.07 10.83 -1.60
CA ASN A 5 -17.36 11.26 -0.23
C ASN A 5 -18.33 12.46 -0.27
N PRO A 6 -19.64 12.21 -0.38
CA PRO A 6 -20.62 13.27 -0.52
C PRO A 6 -20.78 14.05 0.79
N ARG A 7 -20.85 15.39 0.69
CA ARG A 7 -20.90 16.30 1.84
C ARG A 7 -22.05 16.04 2.82
N TYR A 8 -23.18 15.50 2.38
CA TYR A 8 -24.29 15.20 3.28
C TYR A 8 -23.99 14.04 4.24
N MET A 9 -23.03 13.15 3.90
CA MET A 9 -22.58 12.07 4.79
C MET A 9 -21.36 12.46 5.62
N THR A 10 -20.52 13.36 5.08
CA THR A 10 -19.28 13.79 5.72
C THR A 10 -19.15 15.32 5.70
N PRO A 11 -20.05 16.06 6.39
CA PRO A 11 -20.17 17.51 6.24
C PRO A 11 -18.92 18.27 6.68
N ASP A 12 -18.27 17.79 7.75
CA ASP A 12 -17.14 18.47 8.37
C ASP A 12 -15.77 17.94 7.91
N TRP A 13 -15.75 17.00 6.97
CA TRP A 13 -14.54 16.29 6.59
C TRP A 13 -14.09 16.67 5.18
N SER A 14 -12.77 16.70 4.99
CA SER A 14 -12.14 16.98 3.71
C SER A 14 -10.97 16.03 3.47
N PHE A 15 -10.98 15.38 2.32
CA PHE A 15 -10.04 14.33 1.92
C PHE A 15 -9.17 14.73 0.73
N GLY A 16 -9.02 16.04 0.47
CA GLY A 16 -8.14 16.53 -0.58
C GLY A 16 -6.67 16.20 -0.29
N ILE A 17 -5.87 16.05 -1.36
CA ILE A 17 -4.41 15.96 -1.25
C ILE A 17 -3.86 17.28 -0.73
N ARG A 18 -2.96 17.22 0.26
CA ARG A 18 -2.39 18.39 0.94
C ARG A 18 -0.87 18.23 1.04
N ASP A 19 -0.18 18.54 -0.05
CA ASP A 19 1.27 18.38 -0.16
C ASP A 19 2.01 19.15 0.94
N ASP A 20 1.60 20.39 1.24
CA ASP A 20 2.19 21.21 2.32
C ASP A 20 2.03 20.57 3.70
N SER A 21 0.86 19.98 3.97
CA SER A 21 0.63 19.27 5.23
C SER A 21 1.47 18.00 5.30
N MET A 22 1.64 17.29 4.18
CA MET A 22 2.49 16.10 4.13
C MET A 22 3.95 16.47 4.39
N GLN A 23 4.47 17.54 3.76
CA GLN A 23 5.82 18.04 4.00
C GLN A 23 6.03 18.33 5.49
N LYS A 24 5.10 19.04 6.14
CA LYS A 24 5.15 19.29 7.58
C LYS A 24 5.31 18.01 8.41
N TRP A 25 4.53 16.97 8.12
CA TRP A 25 4.58 15.72 8.87
C TRP A 25 5.88 14.94 8.63
N VAL A 26 6.40 14.96 7.40
CA VAL A 26 7.70 14.38 7.07
C VAL A 26 8.81 15.11 7.82
N ASP A 27 8.81 16.45 7.80
CA ASP A 27 9.78 17.27 8.51
C ASP A 27 9.74 17.03 10.02
N GLU A 28 8.54 16.92 10.59
CA GLU A 28 8.36 16.62 12.02
C GLU A 28 8.90 15.23 12.38
N ALA A 29 8.64 14.21 11.57
CA ALA A 29 9.18 12.87 11.78
C ALA A 29 10.72 12.88 11.74
N ARG A 30 11.31 13.57 10.76
CA ARG A 30 12.76 13.74 10.65
C ARG A 30 13.35 14.50 11.83
N ALA A 31 12.73 15.59 12.25
CA ALA A 31 13.17 16.38 13.41
C ALA A 31 13.14 15.56 14.72
N LYS A 32 12.21 14.60 14.82
CA LYS A 32 12.13 13.63 15.93
C LYS A 32 13.14 12.48 15.82
N GLY A 33 14.01 12.48 14.82
CA GLY A 33 15.10 11.52 14.65
C GLY A 33 14.80 10.35 13.71
N ALA A 34 13.72 10.39 12.92
CA ALA A 34 13.43 9.34 11.96
C ALA A 34 14.54 9.25 10.88
N GLN A 35 15.22 8.11 10.83
CA GLN A 35 16.25 7.83 9.82
C GLN A 35 15.67 7.32 8.50
N VAL A 36 14.46 6.74 8.55
CA VAL A 36 13.66 6.36 7.38
C VAL A 36 12.23 6.84 7.58
N VAL A 37 11.63 7.43 6.54
CA VAL A 37 10.23 7.85 6.51
C VAL A 37 9.52 7.14 5.37
N VAL A 38 8.52 6.33 5.73
CA VAL A 38 7.68 5.58 4.80
C VAL A 38 6.24 6.09 4.90
N VAL A 39 5.62 6.39 3.76
CA VAL A 39 4.19 6.71 3.69
C VAL A 39 3.42 5.45 3.32
N ILE A 40 2.41 5.14 4.12
CA ILE A 40 1.39 4.13 3.78
C ILE A 40 0.21 4.88 3.16
N SER A 41 0.00 4.68 1.86
CA SER A 41 -0.94 5.46 1.07
C SER A 41 -2.10 4.63 0.55
N HIS A 42 -3.20 5.32 0.28
CA HIS A 42 -4.34 4.79 -0.47
C HIS A 42 -4.83 5.83 -1.50
N ASN A 43 -3.93 6.68 -2.00
CA ASN A 43 -4.29 7.70 -3.01
C ASN A 43 -4.40 7.14 -4.43
N GLY A 44 -3.76 6.00 -4.70
CA GLY A 44 -3.57 5.46 -6.05
C GLY A 44 -2.20 5.79 -6.62
N MET A 45 -1.69 4.89 -7.47
CA MET A 45 -0.30 4.93 -7.94
C MET A 45 0.09 6.27 -8.56
N ASP A 46 -0.70 6.81 -9.48
CA ASP A 46 -0.37 8.08 -10.15
C ASP A 46 -0.33 9.27 -9.19
N VAL A 47 -1.20 9.27 -8.18
CA VAL A 47 -1.24 10.33 -7.16
C VAL A 47 -0.04 10.20 -6.23
N ASP A 48 0.35 8.98 -5.88
CA ASP A 48 1.53 8.71 -5.05
C ASP A 48 2.84 9.07 -5.77
N LEU A 49 2.95 8.72 -7.06
CA LEU A 49 4.05 9.17 -7.92
C LEU A 49 4.12 10.70 -7.95
N LYS A 50 2.97 11.38 -8.04
CA LYS A 50 2.93 12.84 -8.04
C LYS A 50 3.30 13.45 -6.69
N MET A 51 2.86 12.85 -5.59
CA MET A 51 3.21 13.28 -4.24
C MET A 51 4.71 13.11 -3.98
N ALA A 52 5.29 11.97 -4.38
CA ALA A 52 6.72 11.71 -4.27
C ALA A 52 7.56 12.74 -5.04
N SER A 53 7.04 13.29 -6.14
CA SER A 53 7.73 14.34 -6.90
C SER A 53 7.60 15.74 -6.29
N ARG A 54 6.84 15.91 -5.21
CA ARG A 54 6.52 17.21 -4.60
C ARG A 54 6.97 17.32 -3.15
N VAL A 55 6.99 16.21 -2.42
CA VAL A 55 7.35 16.18 -1.01
C VAL A 55 8.77 15.64 -0.85
N ASN A 56 9.60 16.38 -0.12
CA ASN A 56 10.96 15.97 0.21
C ASN A 56 10.98 15.11 1.47
N GLY A 57 11.97 14.22 1.57
CA GLY A 57 12.28 13.48 2.81
C GLY A 57 11.50 12.19 3.01
N ILE A 58 10.61 11.81 2.08
CA ILE A 58 10.01 10.47 2.03
C ILE A 58 11.00 9.53 1.34
N ASP A 59 11.32 8.39 1.96
CA ASP A 59 12.19 7.39 1.35
C ASP A 59 11.39 6.38 0.51
N ALA A 60 10.19 6.04 0.96
CA ALA A 60 9.29 5.17 0.20
C ALA A 60 7.81 5.46 0.43
N ILE A 61 7.00 5.15 -0.57
CA ILE A 61 5.53 5.10 -0.50
C ILE A 61 5.09 3.68 -0.82
N PHE A 62 4.34 3.09 0.10
CA PHE A 62 3.59 1.86 -0.11
C PHE A 62 2.13 2.24 -0.34
N GLY A 63 1.72 2.27 -1.60
CA GLY A 63 0.38 2.69 -2.00
C GLY A 63 -0.62 1.54 -2.04
N GLY A 64 -1.81 1.90 -2.54
CA GLY A 64 -2.96 1.01 -2.71
C GLY A 64 -3.94 1.63 -3.70
N HIS A 65 -5.23 1.35 -3.54
CA HIS A 65 -6.34 1.85 -4.35
C HIS A 65 -6.41 1.35 -5.80
N THR A 66 -5.34 1.49 -6.58
CA THR A 66 -5.30 1.17 -8.01
C THR A 66 -4.94 -0.28 -8.33
N HIS A 67 -4.62 -1.07 -7.29
CA HIS A 67 -4.35 -2.52 -7.38
C HIS A 67 -3.15 -2.92 -8.25
N ASP A 68 -2.19 -2.02 -8.49
CA ASP A 68 -1.01 -2.31 -9.30
C ASP A 68 -0.08 -3.34 -8.64
N GLY A 69 0.36 -4.34 -9.41
CA GLY A 69 1.41 -5.26 -9.00
C GLY A 69 2.77 -4.74 -9.44
N VAL A 70 3.43 -3.95 -8.59
CA VAL A 70 4.70 -3.28 -8.95
C VAL A 70 5.89 -4.20 -8.62
N TYR A 71 6.44 -4.86 -9.64
CA TYR A 71 7.53 -5.83 -9.48
C TYR A 71 8.81 -5.20 -8.92
N GLN A 72 9.12 -3.97 -9.29
CA GLN A 72 10.21 -3.16 -8.73
C GLN A 72 9.69 -1.76 -8.42
N PRO A 73 10.03 -1.17 -7.26
CA PRO A 73 9.54 0.15 -6.90
C PRO A 73 10.02 1.19 -7.91
N VAL A 74 9.15 2.15 -8.21
CA VAL A 74 9.45 3.23 -9.14
C VAL A 74 10.22 4.31 -8.38
N PRO A 75 11.48 4.62 -8.76
CA PRO A 75 12.21 5.72 -8.15
C PRO A 75 11.70 7.06 -8.71
N VAL A 76 11.29 7.96 -7.82
CA VAL A 76 10.82 9.31 -8.16
C VAL A 76 11.79 10.33 -7.57
N LYS A 77 12.24 11.29 -8.39
CA LYS A 77 13.09 12.39 -7.93
C LYS A 77 12.28 13.42 -7.14
N THR A 78 12.78 13.77 -5.96
CA THR A 78 12.18 14.80 -5.11
C THR A 78 12.73 16.19 -5.47
N PRO A 79 12.05 17.29 -5.10
CA PRO A 79 12.50 18.65 -5.42
C PRO A 79 13.92 19.00 -4.98
N ASN A 80 14.40 18.44 -3.86
CA ASN A 80 15.76 18.67 -3.35
C ASN A 80 16.82 17.69 -3.93
N GLY A 81 16.49 16.93 -4.98
CA GLY A 81 17.40 16.00 -5.64
C GLY A 81 17.49 14.61 -4.97
N GLY A 82 16.74 14.38 -3.90
CA GLY A 82 16.54 13.07 -3.28
C GLY A 82 15.77 12.09 -4.17
N THR A 83 15.48 10.90 -3.64
CA THR A 83 14.71 9.88 -4.35
C THR A 83 13.77 9.17 -3.39
N CYS A 84 12.50 9.07 -3.79
CA CYS A 84 11.46 8.34 -3.10
C CYS A 84 11.07 7.11 -3.93
N LEU A 85 10.98 5.94 -3.30
CA LEU A 85 10.61 4.68 -3.92
C LEU A 85 9.10 4.44 -3.80
N VAL A 86 8.36 4.37 -4.91
CA VAL A 86 6.91 4.17 -4.90
C VAL A 86 6.56 2.76 -5.34
N THR A 87 5.74 2.04 -4.57
CA THR A 87 5.33 0.66 -4.90
C THR A 87 3.91 0.34 -4.43
N ASN A 88 3.29 -0.63 -5.10
CA ASN A 88 2.01 -1.26 -4.76
C ASN A 88 2.16 -2.80 -4.82
N ALA A 89 1.47 -3.50 -3.92
CA ALA A 89 1.54 -4.96 -3.80
C ALA A 89 0.29 -5.68 -4.38
N GLY A 90 -0.28 -5.14 -5.46
CA GLY A 90 -1.48 -5.70 -6.09
C GLY A 90 -2.72 -5.60 -5.21
N SER A 91 -3.57 -6.61 -5.28
CA SER A 91 -4.81 -6.71 -4.49
C SER A 91 -5.11 -8.15 -4.07
N ASN A 92 -6.10 -8.31 -3.21
CA ASN A 92 -6.64 -9.61 -2.80
C ASN A 92 -5.60 -10.57 -2.18
N GLY A 93 -4.53 -10.01 -1.59
CA GLY A 93 -3.45 -10.81 -1.02
C GLY A 93 -2.62 -11.60 -2.03
N LYS A 94 -2.71 -11.29 -3.34
CA LYS A 94 -1.97 -12.00 -4.40
C LYS A 94 -0.45 -11.85 -4.26
N PHE A 95 0.01 -10.72 -3.71
CA PHE A 95 1.42 -10.46 -3.48
C PHE A 95 1.67 -9.87 -2.08
N LEU A 96 2.88 -10.10 -1.57
CA LEU A 96 3.45 -9.45 -0.40
C LEU A 96 4.67 -8.63 -0.83
N GLY A 97 4.57 -7.30 -0.74
CA GLY A 97 5.70 -6.39 -0.96
C GLY A 97 6.61 -6.34 0.27
N VAL A 98 7.90 -6.59 0.08
CA VAL A 98 8.91 -6.57 1.15
C VAL A 98 10.05 -5.65 0.73
N MET A 99 10.33 -4.63 1.55
CA MET A 99 11.43 -3.69 1.35
C MET A 99 12.37 -3.72 2.54
N ASP A 100 13.61 -4.15 2.30
CA ASP A 100 14.68 -4.11 3.28
C ASP A 100 15.50 -2.83 3.04
N PHE A 101 15.59 -1.93 4.02
CA PHE A 101 16.44 -0.74 3.95
C PHE A 101 17.80 -0.98 4.61
N ASP A 102 18.88 -0.57 3.94
CA ASP A 102 20.21 -0.44 4.54
C ASP A 102 20.38 1.01 5.02
N VAL A 103 20.40 1.21 6.34
CA VAL A 103 20.45 2.54 6.96
C VAL A 103 21.84 2.77 7.56
N LYS A 104 22.51 3.83 7.10
CA LYS A 104 23.86 4.20 7.54
C LYS A 104 23.94 5.70 7.77
N ASN A 105 24.55 6.11 8.88
CA ASN A 105 24.76 7.52 9.22
C ASN A 105 23.46 8.35 9.13
N GLY A 106 22.34 7.79 9.59
CA GLY A 106 21.04 8.48 9.62
C GLY A 106 20.30 8.58 8.28
N LYS A 107 20.75 7.89 7.22
CA LYS A 107 20.13 7.90 5.90
C LYS A 107 20.06 6.52 5.25
N VAL A 108 19.12 6.34 4.33
CA VAL A 108 19.05 5.15 3.47
C VAL A 108 20.23 5.15 2.51
N ALA A 109 21.12 4.16 2.64
CA ALA A 109 22.28 3.95 1.78
C ALA A 109 21.97 2.99 0.62
N GLY A 110 20.96 2.15 0.78
CA GLY A 110 20.51 1.20 -0.23
C GLY A 110 19.22 0.50 0.20
N PHE A 111 18.66 -0.30 -0.71
CA PHE A 111 17.49 -1.10 -0.42
C PHE A 111 17.51 -2.42 -1.19
N LYS A 112 16.74 -3.40 -0.73
CA LYS A 112 16.37 -4.59 -1.49
C LYS A 112 14.87 -4.71 -1.48
N TYR A 113 14.28 -4.93 -2.65
CA TYR A 113 12.84 -5.12 -2.78
C TYR A 113 12.51 -6.49 -3.36
N ARG A 114 11.45 -7.10 -2.82
CA ARG A 114 10.86 -8.34 -3.32
C ARG A 114 9.34 -8.19 -3.34
N LEU A 115 8.73 -8.50 -4.47
CA LEU A 115 7.29 -8.72 -4.56
C LEU A 115 7.04 -10.23 -4.57
N LEU A 116 6.61 -10.77 -3.44
CA LEU A 116 6.46 -12.21 -3.24
C LEU A 116 5.05 -12.65 -3.64
N PRO A 117 4.85 -13.52 -4.64
CA PRO A 117 3.54 -14.06 -4.95
C PRO A 117 3.07 -15.01 -3.85
N VAL A 118 1.80 -14.88 -3.46
CA VAL A 118 1.16 -15.76 -2.47
C VAL A 118 0.38 -16.84 -3.20
N PHE A 119 1.05 -17.96 -3.47
CA PHE A 119 0.42 -19.12 -4.07
C PHE A 119 -0.03 -20.11 -2.98
N ALA A 120 -1.35 -20.16 -2.72
CA ALA A 120 -1.92 -21.02 -1.67
C ALA A 120 -1.54 -22.51 -1.80
N ASN A 121 -1.34 -23.00 -3.03
CA ASN A 121 -0.96 -24.40 -3.29
C ASN A 121 0.52 -24.70 -2.96
N PHE A 122 1.35 -23.68 -2.75
CA PHE A 122 2.78 -23.83 -2.46
C PHE A 122 3.16 -23.36 -1.05
N ILE A 123 2.23 -22.77 -0.29
CA ILE A 123 2.48 -22.20 1.03
C ILE A 123 1.52 -22.87 2.02
N LYS A 124 2.08 -23.53 3.04
CA LYS A 124 1.27 -24.09 4.12
C LYS A 124 0.54 -22.95 4.85
N PRO A 125 -0.80 -22.98 4.99
CA PRO A 125 -1.52 -21.96 5.73
C PRO A 125 -1.13 -22.00 7.21
N ASP A 126 -1.16 -20.82 7.85
CA ASP A 126 -1.01 -20.74 9.30
C ASP A 126 -2.19 -21.46 9.99
N ALA A 127 -1.88 -22.41 10.86
CA ALA A 127 -2.88 -23.29 11.46
C ALA A 127 -3.89 -22.54 12.35
N LYS A 128 -3.47 -21.45 13.00
CA LYS A 128 -4.36 -20.66 13.85
C LYS A 128 -5.31 -19.82 13.01
N MET A 129 -4.79 -19.21 11.93
CA MET A 129 -5.61 -18.43 11.00
C MET A 129 -6.60 -19.31 10.25
N ASP A 130 -6.19 -20.50 9.80
CA ASP A 130 -7.07 -21.46 9.13
C ASP A 130 -8.23 -21.91 10.05
N ALA A 131 -7.92 -22.26 11.30
CA ALA A 131 -8.93 -22.60 12.31
C ALA A 131 -9.89 -21.42 12.58
N LEU A 132 -9.38 -20.18 12.62
CA LEU A 132 -10.19 -18.98 12.82
C LEU A 132 -11.14 -18.75 11.63
N ILE A 133 -10.63 -18.83 10.40
CA ILE A 133 -11.42 -18.66 9.17
C ILE A 133 -12.51 -19.73 9.11
N THR A 134 -12.16 -20.99 9.35
CA THR A 134 -13.12 -22.11 9.39
C THR A 134 -14.23 -21.85 10.40
N LYS A 135 -13.87 -21.44 11.63
CA LYS A 135 -14.85 -21.11 12.67
C LYS A 135 -15.78 -19.98 12.27
N ILE A 136 -15.25 -18.89 11.70
CA ILE A 136 -16.05 -17.72 11.30
C ILE A 136 -16.97 -18.05 10.12
N ARG A 137 -16.53 -18.87 9.17
CA ARG A 137 -17.30 -19.21 7.97
C ARG A 137 -18.35 -20.30 8.21
N ALA A 138 -18.18 -21.15 9.21
CA ALA A 138 -19.06 -22.30 9.47
C ALA A 138 -20.58 -21.96 9.47
N PRO A 139 -21.06 -20.86 10.12
CA PRO A 139 -22.49 -20.53 10.09
C PRO A 139 -23.02 -20.13 8.70
N TYR A 140 -22.13 -19.74 7.79
CA TYR A 140 -22.46 -19.20 6.46
C TYR A 140 -22.07 -20.14 5.32
N GLU A 141 -21.49 -21.30 5.62
CA GLU A 141 -20.86 -22.18 4.65
C GLU A 141 -21.82 -22.61 3.54
N LYS A 142 -23.06 -22.97 3.90
CA LYS A 142 -24.11 -23.30 2.92
C LYS A 142 -24.38 -22.16 1.94
N LYS A 143 -24.46 -20.92 2.43
CA LYS A 143 -24.75 -19.74 1.61
C LYS A 143 -23.54 -19.31 0.76
N LEU A 144 -22.34 -19.38 1.33
CA LEU A 144 -21.11 -19.01 0.64
C LEU A 144 -20.73 -20.00 -0.48
N ASN A 145 -21.14 -21.27 -0.36
CA ASN A 145 -20.88 -22.33 -1.34
C ASN A 145 -22.09 -22.65 -2.22
N GLU A 146 -23.18 -21.87 -2.16
CA GLU A 146 -24.33 -22.07 -3.03
C GLU A 146 -23.93 -21.80 -4.49
N VAL A 147 -24.03 -22.82 -5.34
CA VAL A 147 -23.75 -22.68 -6.78
C VAL A 147 -24.93 -21.97 -7.43
N LEU A 148 -24.72 -20.73 -7.86
CA LEU A 148 -25.76 -19.92 -8.51
C LEU A 148 -25.78 -20.10 -10.03
N ALA A 149 -24.60 -20.27 -10.65
CA ALA A 149 -24.41 -20.47 -12.08
C ALA A 149 -23.02 -21.06 -12.36
N VAL A 150 -22.80 -21.55 -13.58
CA VAL A 150 -21.51 -22.06 -14.07
C VAL A 150 -21.07 -21.23 -15.28
N SER A 151 -19.80 -20.84 -15.34
CA SER A 151 -19.17 -20.21 -16.51
C SER A 151 -18.34 -21.26 -17.24
N ASP A 152 -18.66 -21.52 -18.51
CA ASP A 152 -17.95 -22.51 -19.35
C ASP A 152 -16.67 -21.95 -20.01
N ASP A 153 -16.48 -20.62 -19.97
CA ASP A 153 -15.31 -19.94 -20.53
C ASP A 153 -14.87 -18.76 -19.64
N PHE A 154 -13.66 -18.27 -19.85
CA PHE A 154 -13.15 -17.01 -19.29
C PHE A 154 -13.36 -15.88 -20.31
N LEU A 155 -13.75 -14.69 -19.83
CA LEU A 155 -13.73 -13.47 -20.62
C LEU A 155 -12.34 -12.83 -20.64
#